data_AF-A0A660YS32-F1
#
_entry.id   AF-A0A660YS32-F1
#
_cell.length_a   1.000
_cell.length_b   1.000
_cell.length_c   1.000
_cell.angle_alpha   90.00
_cell.angle_beta   90.00
_cell.angle_gamma   90.00
#
_symmetry.space_group_name_H-M   'P 1'
#
loop_
_entity.id
_entity.type
_entity.pdbx_description
1 polymer ?
#
loop_
_entity_poly.entity_id
_entity_poly.type
_entity_poly.pdbx_seq_one_letter_code
_entity_poly.pdbx_strand_id
1 'polypeptide(L)' 'AIGYGEKQIRDLEETINRTECDSVIVATPIDLRRVVKLNKPATRVKYELQEIGDPTLSSLIEGFISKVCT' A
#
# COMPACT_ATOMS: atom_id res chain seq x y z
N ALA A 1 -10.80 -3.62 5.82
CA ALA A 1 -11.87 -3.84 4.83
C ALA A 1 -12.10 -5.34 4.68
N ILE A 2 -13.35 -5.79 4.49
CA ILE A 2 -13.76 -7.22 4.46
C ILE A 2 -13.44 -7.86 3.08
N GLY A 3 -12.43 -7.37 2.37
CA GLY A 3 -12.08 -7.80 1.01
C GLY A 3 -12.92 -7.15 -0.10
N TYR A 4 -12.48 -7.31 -1.35
CA TYR A 4 -13.21 -6.91 -2.55
C TYR A 4 -13.86 -8.13 -3.19
N GLY A 5 -15.17 -8.08 -3.43
CA GLY A 5 -15.87 -9.13 -4.17
C GLY A 5 -15.58 -9.06 -5.68
N GLU A 6 -15.93 -10.11 -6.43
CA GLU A 6 -15.65 -10.20 -7.88
C GLU A 6 -16.17 -9.00 -8.69
N LYS A 7 -17.34 -8.47 -8.31
CA LYS A 7 -17.91 -7.28 -8.98
C LYS A 7 -17.02 -6.06 -8.76
N GLN A 8 -16.58 -5.82 -7.53
CA GLN A 8 -15.75 -4.66 -7.20
C GLN A 8 -14.38 -4.74 -7.89
N ILE A 9 -13.82 -5.95 -8.03
CA ILE A 9 -12.57 -6.16 -8.76
C ILE A 9 -12.76 -5.81 -10.25
N ARG A 10 -13.87 -6.25 -10.87
CA ARG A 10 -14.20 -5.91 -12.26
C ARG A 10 -14.42 -4.41 -12.47
N ASP A 11 -15.17 -3.77 -11.59
CA ASP A 11 -15.44 -2.33 -11.68
C ASP A 11 -14.13 -1.52 -11.57
N LEU A 12 -13.21 -1.95 -10.69
CA LEU A 12 -11.88 -1.34 -10.56
C LEU A 12 -11.03 -1.55 -11.83
N GLU A 13 -11.01 -2.78 -12.38
CA GLU A 13 -10.29 -3.11 -13.61
C GLU A 13 -10.75 -2.24 -14.79
N GLU A 14 -12.07 -2.13 -15.01
CA GLU A 14 -12.63 -1.32 -16.07
C GLU A 14 -12.28 0.16 -15.89
N THR A 15 -12.37 0.64 -14.65
CA THR A 15 -12.04 2.03 -14.32
C THR A 15 -10.60 2.36 -14.68
N ILE A 16 -9.63 1.53 -14.27
CA ILE A 16 -8.20 1.74 -14.57
C ILE A 16 -7.94 1.62 -16.08
N ASN A 17 -8.54 0.62 -16.75
CA ASN A 17 -8.34 0.41 -18.18
C ASN A 17 -8.95 1.54 -19.04
N ARG A 18 -9.99 2.24 -18.56
CA ARG A 18 -10.58 3.42 -19.21
C ARG A 18 -9.83 4.73 -18.93
N THR A 19 -9.03 4.81 -17.87
CA THR A 19 -8.23 6.01 -17.57
C THR A 19 -7.24 6.30 -18.70
N GLU A 20 -7.22 7.53 -19.21
CA GLU A 20 -6.24 7.98 -20.19
C GLU A 20 -4.89 8.23 -19.49
N CYS A 21 -3.97 7.29 -19.65
CA CYS A 21 -2.60 7.36 -19.12
C CYS A 21 -1.68 6.41 -19.88
N ASP A 22 -0.38 6.68 -19.85
CA ASP A 22 0.64 5.84 -20.51
C ASP A 22 1.06 4.63 -19.65
N SER A 23 0.90 4.72 -18.33
CA SER A 23 1.36 3.70 -17.37
C SER A 23 0.62 3.79 -16.04
N VAL A 24 0.59 2.68 -15.30
CA VAL A 24 -0.07 2.55 -13.99
C VAL A 24 0.97 2.24 -12.89
N ILE A 25 0.96 3.05 -11.83
CA ILE A 25 1.78 2.83 -10.64
C ILE A 25 0.92 2.14 -9.58
N VAL A 26 1.28 0.90 -9.23
CA VAL A 26 0.63 0.12 -8.18
C VAL A 26 1.32 0.43 -6.85
N ALA A 27 0.78 1.42 -6.14
CA ALA A 27 1.22 1.84 -4.80
C ALA A 27 0.30 1.25 -3.71
N THR A 28 0.07 -0.06 -3.74
CA THR A 28 -0.74 -0.77 -2.73
C THR A 28 0.09 -1.81 -1.98
N PRO A 29 -0.25 -2.12 -0.71
CA PRO A 29 0.46 -3.15 0.05
C PRO A 29 0.48 -4.52 -0.64
N ILE A 30 -0.61 -4.89 -1.30
CA ILE A 30 -0.68 -6.06 -2.19
C ILE A 30 -0.33 -5.67 -3.62
N ASP A 31 0.17 -6.61 -4.41
CA ASP A 31 0.33 -6.39 -5.85
C ASP A 31 -1.03 -6.52 -6.54
N LEU A 32 -1.66 -5.39 -6.89
CA LEU A 32 -2.96 -5.38 -7.58
C LEU A 32 -2.95 -6.16 -8.89
N ARG A 33 -1.80 -6.29 -9.58
CA ARG A 33 -1.67 -7.05 -10.84
C ARG A 33 -1.97 -8.54 -10.68
N ARG A 34 -2.06 -9.03 -9.44
CA ARG A 34 -2.46 -10.42 -9.13
C ARG A 34 -3.98 -10.62 -9.15
N VAL A 35 -4.75 -9.54 -9.08
CA VAL A 35 -6.22 -9.57 -8.95
C VAL A 35 -6.95 -8.82 -10.06
N VAL A 36 -6.31 -7.85 -10.73
CA VAL A 36 -6.85 -7.14 -11.89
C VAL A 36 -5.97 -7.34 -13.13
N LYS A 37 -6.60 -7.39 -14.31
CA LYS A 37 -5.93 -7.44 -15.62
C LYS A 37 -5.84 -6.03 -16.20
N LEU A 38 -4.63 -5.48 -16.17
CA LEU A 38 -4.33 -4.17 -16.73
C LEU A 38 -3.91 -4.30 -18.19
N ASN A 39 -4.49 -3.49 -19.07
CA ASN A 39 -4.12 -3.42 -20.48
C ASN A 39 -3.04 -2.37 -20.78
N LYS A 40 -2.47 -1.77 -19.73
CA LYS A 40 -1.41 -0.75 -19.79
C LYS A 40 -0.15 -1.23 -19.05
N PRO A 41 1.05 -0.73 -19.41
CA PRO A 41 2.26 -0.95 -18.63
C PRO A 41 2.02 -0.63 -17.16
N ALA A 42 2.47 -1.50 -16.25
CA ALA A 42 2.22 -1.33 -14.82
C ALA A 42 3.42 -1.76 -13.97
N THR A 43 3.83 -0.90 -13.05
CA THR A 43 4.91 -1.18 -12.10
C THR A 43 4.43 -1.07 -10.66
N ARG A 44 4.97 -1.90 -9.77
CA ARG A 44 4.65 -1.86 -8.34
C ARG A 44 5.72 -1.07 -7.61
N VAL A 45 5.27 -0.14 -6.77
CA VAL A 45 6.14 0.62 -5.87
C VAL A 45 5.80 0.26 -4.42
N LYS A 46 6.80 0.37 -3.54
CA LYS A 46 6.61 0.24 -2.10
C LYS A 46 6.96 1.57 -1.46
N TYR A 47 6.24 1.90 -0.40
CA TYR A 47 6.52 3.04 0.45
C TYR A 47 6.38 2.60 1.90
N GLU A 48 7.10 3.28 2.76
CA GLU A 48 7.04 3.10 4.20
C GLU A 48 6.76 4.44 4.87
N LEU A 49 6.14 4.40 6.04
CA LEU A 49 5.94 5.59 6.84
C LEU A 49 7.29 6.01 7.41
N GLN A 50 7.67 7.26 7.17
CA GLN A 50 8.80 7.89 7.84
C GLN A 50 8.25 8.81 8.93
N GLU A 51 8.57 8.52 10.19
CA GLU A 51 8.26 9.44 11.29
C GLU A 51 9.16 10.68 11.17
N ILE A 52 8.56 11.86 11.34
CA ILE A 52 9.25 13.15 11.29
C ILE A 52 9.14 13.79 12.66
N GLY A 53 10.29 14.09 13.27
CA GLY A 53 10.38 14.73 14.59
C GLY A 53 10.58 13.74 15.74
N ASP A 54 10.77 14.30 16.94
CA ASP A 54 11.07 13.57 18.16
C ASP A 54 10.08 13.88 19.29
N PRO A 55 9.84 12.92 20.22
CA PRO A 55 10.36 11.56 20.22
C PRO A 55 9.60 10.62 19.28
N THR A 56 10.30 9.69 18.63
CA THR A 56 9.71 8.64 17.78
C THR A 56 9.05 7.55 18.62
N LEU A 57 8.11 6.80 18.04
CA LEU A 57 7.50 5.64 18.72
C LEU A 57 8.56 4.61 19.14
N SER A 58 9.56 4.38 18.27
CA SER A 58 10.68 3.49 18.59
C SER A 58 11.45 3.97 19.83
N SER A 59 11.78 5.26 19.91
CA SER A 59 12.50 5.82 21.07
C SER A 59 11.72 5.68 22.38
N LEU A 60 10.39 5.81 22.33
CA LEU A 60 9.53 5.63 23.50
C LEU A 60 9.47 4.16 23.94
N ILE A 61 9.36 3.23 22.98
CA ILE A 61 9.35 1.79 23.25
C ILE A 61 10.70 1.35 23.83
N GLU A 62 11.81 1.80 23.27
CA GLU A 62 13.17 1.53 23.79
C GLU A 62 13.34 2.05 25.21
N GLY A 63 12.90 3.29 25.47
CA GLY A 63 12.92 3.89 26.80
C GLY A 63 12.06 3.15 27.81
N PHE A 64 10.93 2.59 27.38
CA PHE A 64 10.06 1.76 28.22
C PHE A 64 10.68 0.40 28.53
N ILE A 65 11.16 -0.33 27.50
CA ILE A 65 11.79 -1.65 27.67
C ILE A 65 12.99 -1.56 28.61
N SER A 66 13.84 -0.53 28.44
CA SER A 66 15.00 -0.31 29.29
C SER A 66 14.63 -0.12 30.77
N LYS A 67 13.48 0.48 31.07
CA LYS A 67 13.01 0.71 32.45
C LYS A 67 12.34 -0.51 33.09
N VAL A 68 11.75 -1.40 32.29
CA VAL A 68 10.96 -2.55 32.78
C VAL A 68 11.78 -3.83 32.87
N CYS A 69 12.82 -3.97 32.04
CA CYS A 69 13.69 -5.15 32.03
C CYS A 69 14.95 -5.00 32.92
N THR A 70 15.02 -3.97 33.77
CA THR A 70 16.05 -3.78 34.80
C THR A 70 15.44 -4.05 36.18
#